data_AF-W7VVU3-F1
#
_entry.id   AF-W7VVU3-F1
#
_cell.length_a   1.000
_cell.length_b   1.000
_cell.length_c   1.000
_cell.angle_alpha   90.00
_cell.angle_beta   90.00
_cell.angle_gamma   90.00
#
_symmetry.space_group_name_H-M   'P 1'
#
loop_
_entity.id
_entity.type
_entity.pdbx_description
1 polymer ?
#
loop_
_entity_poly.entity_id
_entity_poly.type
_entity_poly.pdbx_seq_one_letter_code
_entity_poly.pdbx_strand_id
1 'polypeptide(L)'
;MKGLELMPLEETVKWAKHNSWYVADLLARRGTEGVNPLIPRAEYEMLSFQTTFLQHPWLYMWLGEKVGMEGIRATCSSGHRQFGIKTITPCNIQWGCGIALFGRLFLIDGGLIGPNDYLDNLRIIYSFWRTVFEGYMRQRKPAVMDLGYTLQVLDQDVVEDLGNQVEPLNDPELRATVGQFNSLVQLMGFLDHYDNRLGLGDTGPYDLGDRLMIVRDCFVNEKAYPWTYVWEISRSRTRSC
;
A
#
# COMPACT_ATOMS: atom_id res chain seq x y z
N MET A 1 -8.20 -23.07 -14.93
CA MET A 1 -8.12 -22.06 -13.86
C MET A 1 -8.62 -22.67 -12.56
N LYS A 2 -7.73 -23.16 -11.70
CA LYS A 2 -8.06 -23.52 -10.31
C LYS A 2 -7.36 -22.48 -9.44
N GLY A 3 -8.06 -21.49 -8.90
CA GLY A 3 -7.43 -20.54 -7.97
C GLY A 3 -8.14 -19.19 -7.84
N LEU A 4 -8.36 -18.47 -8.95
CA LEU A 4 -8.97 -17.14 -8.92
C LEU A 4 -10.49 -17.23 -9.18
N GLU A 5 -11.29 -17.00 -8.15
CA GLU A 5 -12.73 -16.81 -8.29
C GLU A 5 -12.99 -15.38 -8.80
N LEU A 6 -13.41 -15.28 -10.07
CA LEU A 6 -13.69 -13.99 -10.69
C LEU A 6 -15.00 -13.41 -10.16
N MET A 7 -14.95 -12.15 -9.74
CA MET A 7 -16.10 -11.33 -9.42
C MET A 7 -17.11 -11.35 -10.60
N PRO A 8 -18.42 -11.45 -10.31
CA PRO A 8 -19.46 -11.27 -11.31
C PRO A 8 -19.31 -9.93 -12.03
N LEU A 9 -19.67 -9.88 -13.31
CA LEU A 9 -19.51 -8.67 -14.12
C LEU A 9 -20.28 -7.48 -13.53
N GLU A 10 -21.51 -7.71 -13.07
CA GLU A 10 -22.34 -6.67 -12.45
C GLU A 10 -21.67 -6.06 -11.21
N GLU A 11 -21.15 -6.91 -10.32
CA GLU A 11 -20.40 -6.47 -9.13
C GLU A 11 -19.11 -5.72 -9.53
N THR A 12 -18.41 -6.22 -10.56
CA THR A 12 -17.20 -5.59 -11.10
C THR A 12 -17.47 -4.18 -11.61
N VAL A 13 -18.57 -3.99 -12.36
CA VAL A 13 -18.98 -2.68 -12.86
C VAL A 13 -19.36 -1.73 -11.72
N LYS A 14 -20.01 -2.25 -10.66
CA LYS A 14 -20.33 -1.47 -9.47
C LYS A 14 -19.05 -0.98 -8.77
N TRP A 15 -18.06 -1.85 -8.60
CA TRP A 15 -16.75 -1.49 -8.06
C TRP A 15 -16.01 -0.48 -8.95
N ALA A 16 -16.07 -0.66 -10.27
CA ALA A 16 -15.47 0.28 -11.23
C ALA A 16 -16.04 1.70 -11.12
N LYS A 17 -17.36 1.82 -11.03
CA LYS A 17 -18.03 3.12 -10.84
C LYS A 17 -17.64 3.74 -9.50
N HIS A 18 -17.65 2.97 -8.42
CA HIS A 18 -17.27 3.47 -7.10
C HIS A 18 -15.80 3.89 -7.04
N ASN A 19 -14.92 3.15 -7.69
CA ASN A 19 -13.49 3.49 -7.77
C ASN A 19 -13.22 4.80 -8.53
N SER A 20 -14.03 5.14 -9.53
CA SER A 20 -13.88 6.44 -10.22
C SER A 20 -14.06 7.63 -9.27
N TRP A 21 -14.94 7.49 -8.27
CA TRP A 21 -15.09 8.50 -7.21
C TRP A 21 -13.84 8.57 -6.33
N TYR A 22 -13.21 7.44 -6.00
CA TYR A 22 -11.94 7.44 -5.25
C TYR A 22 -10.81 8.14 -5.96
N VAL A 23 -10.70 7.93 -7.27
CA VAL A 23 -9.66 8.59 -8.06
C VAL A 23 -9.88 10.09 -8.01
N ALA A 24 -11.12 10.54 -8.21
CA ALA A 24 -11.48 11.94 -8.12
C ALA A 24 -11.23 12.50 -6.72
N ASP A 25 -11.62 11.80 -5.65
CA ASP A 25 -11.45 12.25 -4.27
C ASP A 25 -9.97 12.30 -3.86
N LEU A 26 -9.19 11.27 -4.20
CA LEU A 26 -7.75 11.18 -3.94
C LEU A 26 -6.99 12.28 -4.69
N LEU A 27 -7.21 12.42 -6.00
CA LEU A 27 -6.51 13.41 -6.84
C LEU A 27 -6.96 14.85 -6.53
N ALA A 28 -8.25 15.08 -6.25
CA ALA A 28 -8.76 16.44 -6.01
C ALA A 28 -8.47 16.95 -4.59
N ARG A 29 -8.42 16.08 -3.57
CA ARG A 29 -8.26 16.49 -2.17
C ARG A 29 -6.85 16.34 -1.63
N ARG A 30 -6.04 15.45 -2.21
CA ARG A 30 -4.67 15.22 -1.75
C ARG A 30 -3.77 15.50 -2.93
N GLY A 31 -3.08 16.64 -2.89
CA GLY A 31 -1.94 16.93 -3.74
C GLY A 31 -0.84 15.90 -3.50
N THR A 32 -1.04 14.67 -3.98
CA THR A 32 0.00 13.66 -4.14
C THR A 32 1.05 14.15 -5.13
N GLU A 33 0.71 15.17 -5.92
CA GLU A 33 1.54 15.94 -6.84
C GLU A 33 2.55 16.84 -6.11
N GLY A 34 3.55 16.21 -5.49
CA GLY A 34 4.83 16.87 -5.34
C GLY A 34 5.52 16.84 -6.70
N VAL A 35 5.79 18.00 -7.30
CA VAL A 35 6.69 18.08 -8.46
C VAL A 35 8.08 17.71 -7.96
N ASN A 36 8.56 16.54 -8.32
CA ASN A 36 9.95 16.16 -8.12
C ASN A 36 10.76 16.65 -9.33
N PRO A 37 11.58 17.69 -9.23
CA PRO A 37 12.34 18.20 -10.38
C PRO A 37 13.39 17.19 -10.91
N LEU A 38 13.66 16.11 -10.16
CA LEU A 38 14.61 15.07 -10.56
C LEU A 38 13.99 14.02 -11.50
N ILE A 39 12.67 13.86 -11.49
CA ILE A 39 11.99 12.74 -12.19
C ILE A 39 10.70 13.27 -12.82
N PRO A 40 10.43 13.00 -14.11
CA PRO A 40 9.13 13.28 -14.74
C PRO A 40 8.08 12.28 -14.20
N ARG A 41 7.67 12.52 -12.95
CA ARG A 41 6.91 11.57 -12.15
C ARG A 41 5.54 11.30 -12.77
N ALA A 42 4.82 12.34 -13.16
CA ALA A 42 3.47 12.21 -13.70
C ALA A 42 3.47 11.38 -15.00
N GLU A 43 4.43 11.64 -15.89
CA GLU A 43 4.57 10.93 -17.15
C GLU A 43 4.94 9.45 -16.94
N TYR A 44 5.90 9.17 -16.06
CA TYR A 44 6.30 7.80 -15.75
C TYR A 44 5.19 7.03 -15.01
N GLU A 45 4.51 7.66 -14.04
CA GLU A 45 3.38 7.06 -13.32
C GLU A 45 2.26 6.72 -14.30
N MET A 46 1.84 7.67 -15.14
CA MET A 46 0.80 7.44 -16.13
C MET A 46 1.14 6.24 -17.04
N LEU A 47 2.35 6.20 -17.60
CA LEU A 47 2.80 5.08 -18.44
C LEU A 47 2.82 3.75 -17.67
N SER A 48 3.31 3.75 -16.43
CA SER A 48 3.39 2.56 -15.58
C SER A 48 1.99 2.03 -15.24
N PHE A 49 1.05 2.93 -15.00
CA PHE A 49 -0.33 2.59 -14.65
C PHE A 49 -1.03 1.93 -15.83
N GLN A 50 -0.93 2.54 -17.01
CA GLN A 50 -1.47 2.02 -18.26
C GLN A 50 -0.86 0.65 -18.61
N THR A 51 0.46 0.51 -18.46
CA THR A 51 1.18 -0.75 -18.71
C THR A 51 0.71 -1.84 -17.77
N THR A 52 0.53 -1.53 -16.48
CA THR A 52 0.03 -2.49 -15.48
C THR A 52 -1.36 -3.01 -15.83
N PHE A 53 -2.25 -2.13 -16.29
CA PHE A 53 -3.60 -2.50 -16.72
C PHE A 53 -3.62 -3.41 -17.95
N LEU A 54 -2.84 -3.06 -18.96
CA LEU A 54 -2.87 -3.73 -20.27
C LEU A 54 -2.07 -5.03 -20.25
N GLN A 55 -0.89 -5.03 -19.63
CA GLN A 55 0.13 -6.08 -19.80
C GLN A 55 0.30 -6.99 -18.60
N HIS A 56 -0.05 -6.53 -17.39
CA HIS A 56 0.25 -7.26 -16.15
C HIS A 56 -0.94 -7.91 -15.39
N PRO A 57 -2.19 -8.01 -15.92
CA PRO A 57 -3.24 -8.79 -15.25
C PRO A 57 -2.86 -10.25 -14.95
N TRP A 58 -1.97 -10.82 -15.76
CA TRP A 58 -1.47 -12.19 -15.56
C TRP A 58 -0.70 -12.36 -14.26
N LEU A 59 -0.11 -11.30 -13.67
CA LEU A 59 0.57 -11.38 -12.38
C LEU A 59 -0.42 -11.76 -11.27
N TYR A 60 -1.62 -11.17 -11.27
CA TYR A 60 -2.67 -11.50 -10.29
C TYR A 60 -3.18 -12.93 -10.49
N MET A 61 -3.32 -13.36 -11.74
CA MET A 61 -3.66 -14.75 -12.07
C MET A 61 -2.60 -15.71 -11.55
N TRP A 62 -1.33 -15.43 -11.84
CA TRP A 62 -0.19 -16.23 -11.43
C TRP A 62 -0.09 -16.33 -9.91
N LEU A 63 -0.26 -15.23 -9.18
CA LEU A 63 -0.32 -15.22 -7.72
C LEU A 63 -1.50 -16.06 -7.20
N GLY A 64 -2.69 -15.90 -7.80
CA GLY A 64 -3.88 -16.68 -7.46
C GLY A 64 -3.70 -18.19 -7.73
N GLU A 65 -2.94 -18.57 -8.75
CA GLU A 65 -2.60 -19.97 -9.03
C GLU A 65 -1.55 -20.55 -8.08
N LYS A 66 -0.56 -19.75 -7.67
CA LYS A 66 0.54 -20.20 -6.81
C LYS A 66 0.18 -20.27 -5.33
N VAL A 67 -0.55 -19.28 -4.85
CA VAL A 67 -0.83 -19.08 -3.42
C VAL A 67 -2.29 -19.36 -3.09
N GLY A 68 -3.20 -19.22 -4.07
CA GLY A 68 -4.64 -19.26 -3.84
C GLY A 68 -5.16 -17.99 -3.16
N MET A 69 -6.45 -17.70 -3.34
CA MET A 69 -7.07 -16.51 -2.75
C MET A 69 -7.05 -16.52 -1.23
N GLU A 70 -7.21 -17.69 -0.61
CA GLU A 70 -7.12 -17.81 0.84
C GLU A 70 -5.70 -17.58 1.36
N GLY A 71 -4.68 -18.06 0.64
CA GLY A 71 -3.28 -17.79 1.00
C GLY A 71 -2.91 -16.31 0.85
N ILE A 72 -3.45 -15.63 -0.19
CA ILE A 72 -3.31 -14.18 -0.37
C ILE A 72 -3.98 -13.44 0.81
N ARG A 73 -5.22 -13.82 1.15
CA ARG A 73 -5.95 -13.25 2.28
C ARG A 73 -5.18 -13.42 3.58
N ALA A 74 -4.73 -14.64 3.89
CA ALA A 74 -3.95 -14.94 5.09
C ALA A 74 -2.63 -14.17 5.16
N THR A 75 -1.93 -14.03 4.03
CA THR A 75 -0.72 -13.20 3.93
C THR A 75 -1.05 -11.74 4.26
N CYS A 76 -2.14 -11.21 3.72
CA CYS A 76 -2.57 -9.84 3.99
C CYS A 76 -3.01 -9.63 5.45
N SER A 77 -3.63 -10.63 6.08
CA SER A 77 -4.03 -10.57 7.49
C SER A 77 -2.85 -10.68 8.46
N SER A 78 -1.70 -11.19 8.04
CA SER A 78 -0.53 -11.27 8.92
C SER A 78 -0.01 -9.91 9.39
N GLY A 79 -0.32 -8.83 8.66
CA GLY A 79 -0.02 -7.45 9.05
C GLY A 79 -0.79 -6.97 10.29
N HIS A 80 -1.77 -7.71 10.78
CA HIS A 80 -2.52 -7.32 12.00
C HIS A 80 -1.70 -7.44 13.29
N ARG A 81 -0.60 -8.23 13.24
CA ARG A 81 0.26 -8.51 14.40
C ARG A 81 1.75 -8.32 14.15
N GLN A 82 2.17 -8.16 12.91
CA GLN A 82 3.58 -8.09 12.54
C GLN A 82 3.91 -6.67 12.09
N PHE A 83 4.86 -6.03 12.79
CA PHE A 83 5.41 -4.72 12.44
C PHE A 83 6.40 -4.83 11.27
N GLY A 84 6.34 -3.89 10.34
CA GLY A 84 7.09 -3.90 9.09
C GLY A 84 6.58 -4.93 8.06
N ILE A 85 7.02 -4.79 6.79
CA ILE A 85 6.88 -5.72 5.64
C ILE A 85 5.43 -6.13 5.24
N LYS A 86 4.64 -6.64 6.18
CA LYS A 86 3.37 -7.33 5.95
C LYS A 86 2.12 -6.46 6.14
N THR A 87 2.26 -5.28 6.74
CA THR A 87 1.29 -4.17 6.64
C THR A 87 1.42 -3.42 5.32
N ILE A 88 2.65 -3.31 4.79
CA ILE A 88 2.93 -2.66 3.51
C ILE A 88 2.65 -3.58 2.32
N THR A 89 2.80 -4.90 2.43
CA THR A 89 2.45 -5.81 1.32
C THR A 89 0.99 -5.64 0.87
N PRO A 90 -0.01 -5.52 1.75
CA PRO A 90 -1.38 -5.20 1.34
C PRO A 90 -1.59 -3.77 0.86
N CYS A 91 -0.87 -2.79 1.40
CA CYS A 91 -0.88 -1.41 0.88
C CYS A 91 -0.28 -1.38 -0.54
N ASN A 92 0.81 -2.10 -0.80
CA ASN A 92 1.49 -2.21 -2.08
C ASN A 92 0.69 -3.02 -3.09
N ILE A 93 0.02 -4.08 -2.64
CA ILE A 93 -0.89 -4.85 -3.47
C ILE A 93 -2.16 -4.03 -3.76
N GLN A 94 -2.68 -3.29 -2.77
CA GLN A 94 -3.76 -2.31 -2.95
C GLN A 94 -3.36 -1.30 -4.01
N TRP A 95 -2.19 -0.66 -3.86
CA TRP A 95 -1.68 0.32 -4.82
C TRP A 95 -1.45 -0.34 -6.17
N GLY A 96 -0.88 -1.54 -6.24
CA GLY A 96 -0.73 -2.28 -7.50
C GLY A 96 -2.05 -2.51 -8.23
N CYS A 97 -3.13 -2.87 -7.52
CA CYS A 97 -4.46 -3.01 -8.12
C CYS A 97 -5.08 -1.66 -8.49
N GLY A 98 -4.98 -0.66 -7.61
CA GLY A 98 -5.48 0.70 -7.83
C GLY A 98 -4.82 1.40 -9.01
N ILE A 99 -3.50 1.28 -9.11
CA ILE A 99 -2.66 1.81 -10.18
C ILE A 99 -3.10 1.26 -11.54
N ALA A 100 -3.33 -0.05 -11.65
CA ALA A 100 -3.85 -0.64 -12.88
C ALA A 100 -5.20 -0.01 -13.26
N LEU A 101 -6.05 0.30 -12.29
CA LEU A 101 -7.36 0.88 -12.56
C LEU A 101 -7.30 2.38 -12.88
N PHE A 102 -6.31 3.10 -12.35
CA PHE A 102 -6.00 4.47 -12.78
C PHE A 102 -5.51 4.47 -14.24
N GLY A 103 -4.65 3.50 -14.59
CA GLY A 103 -4.20 3.28 -15.96
C GLY A 103 -5.36 3.11 -16.94
N ARG A 104 -6.36 2.31 -16.57
CA ARG A 104 -7.60 2.17 -17.36
C ARG A 104 -8.33 3.51 -17.55
N LEU A 105 -8.46 4.32 -16.49
CA LEU A 105 -9.13 5.61 -16.59
C LEU A 105 -8.39 6.56 -17.54
N PHE A 106 -7.06 6.60 -17.47
CA PHE A 106 -6.25 7.39 -18.41
C PHE A 106 -6.37 6.91 -19.86
N LEU A 107 -6.45 5.59 -20.10
CA LEU A 107 -6.65 5.05 -21.45
C LEU A 107 -8.03 5.40 -22.02
N ILE A 108 -9.07 5.42 -21.18
CA ILE A 108 -10.42 5.83 -21.59
C ILE A 108 -10.48 7.32 -21.87
N ASP A 109 -9.93 8.14 -20.98
CA ASP A 109 -9.89 9.60 -21.13
C ASP A 109 -9.08 10.02 -22.37
N GLY A 110 -7.96 9.34 -22.62
CA GLY A 110 -7.17 9.50 -23.84
C GLY A 110 -7.79 8.93 -25.11
N GLY A 111 -8.99 8.32 -25.05
CA GLY A 111 -9.70 7.75 -26.20
C GLY A 111 -9.04 6.52 -26.82
N LEU A 112 -8.11 5.87 -26.11
CA LEU A 112 -7.37 4.70 -26.59
C LEU A 112 -8.15 3.40 -26.42
N ILE A 113 -9.04 3.33 -25.42
CA ILE A 113 -9.93 2.20 -25.18
C ILE A 113 -11.34 2.70 -24.83
N GLY A 114 -12.35 1.90 -25.13
CA GLY A 114 -13.73 2.14 -24.72
C GLY A 114 -14.03 1.66 -23.28
N PRO A 115 -15.14 2.12 -22.67
CA PRO A 115 -15.56 1.68 -21.33
C PRO A 115 -15.84 0.18 -21.20
N ASN A 116 -16.10 -0.52 -22.30
CA ASN A 116 -16.41 -1.95 -22.32
C ASN A 116 -15.22 -2.80 -22.81
N ASP A 117 -14.07 -2.19 -23.06
CA ASP A 117 -12.86 -2.94 -23.45
C ASP A 117 -12.17 -3.51 -22.20
N TYR A 118 -11.45 -4.63 -22.40
CA TYR A 118 -10.65 -5.30 -21.37
C TYR A 118 -11.44 -5.66 -20.09
N LEU A 119 -12.71 -6.05 -20.22
CA LEU A 119 -13.55 -6.45 -19.07
C LEU A 119 -12.95 -7.62 -18.27
N ASP A 120 -12.25 -8.55 -18.93
CA ASP A 120 -11.61 -9.66 -18.20
C ASP A 120 -10.45 -9.17 -17.33
N ASN A 121 -9.61 -8.24 -17.82
CA ASN A 121 -8.57 -7.60 -17.01
C ASN A 121 -9.18 -6.90 -15.80
N LEU A 122 -10.28 -6.17 -16.03
CA LEU A 122 -11.03 -5.47 -14.99
C LEU A 122 -11.52 -6.44 -13.91
N ARG A 123 -12.11 -7.57 -14.31
CA ARG A 123 -12.60 -8.61 -13.41
C ARG A 123 -11.46 -9.26 -12.63
N ILE A 124 -10.34 -9.57 -13.28
CA ILE A 124 -9.16 -10.15 -12.62
C ILE A 124 -8.64 -9.21 -11.53
N ILE A 125 -8.41 -7.95 -11.87
CA ILE A 125 -7.85 -6.95 -10.95
C ILE A 125 -8.80 -6.72 -9.77
N TYR A 126 -10.11 -6.53 -10.01
CA TYR A 126 -11.06 -6.31 -8.91
C TYR A 126 -11.26 -7.53 -8.01
N SER A 127 -11.21 -8.73 -8.58
CA SER A 127 -11.29 -9.96 -7.77
C SER A 127 -10.10 -10.05 -6.82
N PHE A 128 -8.90 -9.74 -7.33
CA PHE A 128 -7.69 -9.72 -6.53
C PHE A 128 -7.71 -8.60 -5.48
N TRP A 129 -8.08 -7.39 -5.87
CA TRP A 129 -8.26 -6.24 -4.98
C TRP A 129 -9.18 -6.62 -3.81
N ARG A 130 -10.38 -7.16 -4.10
CA ARG A 130 -11.35 -7.53 -3.06
C ARG A 130 -10.74 -8.46 -2.01
N THR A 131 -10.04 -9.49 -2.43
CA THR A 131 -9.43 -10.47 -1.50
C THR A 131 -8.32 -9.87 -0.64
N VAL A 132 -7.52 -8.97 -1.20
CA VAL A 132 -6.46 -8.27 -0.47
C VAL A 132 -7.08 -7.38 0.61
N PHE A 133 -8.16 -6.67 0.29
CA PHE A 133 -8.88 -5.82 1.24
C PHE A 133 -9.60 -6.61 2.32
N GLU A 134 -10.23 -7.73 1.96
CA GLU A 134 -10.80 -8.66 2.92
C GLU A 134 -9.75 -9.13 3.94
N GLY A 135 -8.55 -9.46 3.46
CA GLY A 135 -7.47 -9.89 4.33
C GLY A 135 -6.91 -8.77 5.21
N TYR A 136 -6.65 -7.61 4.61
CA TYR A 136 -5.95 -6.50 5.28
C TYR A 136 -6.86 -5.60 6.09
N MET A 137 -7.93 -5.08 5.50
CA MET A 137 -8.87 -4.18 6.19
C MET A 137 -9.91 -4.95 7.01
N ARG A 138 -9.95 -6.28 6.93
CA ARG A 138 -10.98 -7.15 7.55
C ARG A 138 -12.39 -6.84 7.06
N GLN A 139 -12.51 -6.06 6.00
CA GLN A 139 -13.78 -5.55 5.50
C GLN A 139 -13.86 -5.75 4.00
N ARG A 140 -15.08 -6.03 3.51
CA ARG A 140 -15.41 -6.12 2.08
C ARG A 140 -15.67 -4.74 1.47
N LYS A 141 -14.86 -3.76 1.86
CA LYS A 141 -14.96 -2.38 1.38
C LYS A 141 -13.88 -2.12 0.34
N PRO A 142 -14.21 -1.45 -0.78
CA PRO A 142 -13.25 -1.22 -1.85
C PRO A 142 -12.14 -0.22 -1.52
N ALA A 143 -12.28 0.68 -0.52
CA ALA A 143 -11.17 1.54 -0.09
C ALA A 143 -11.25 1.95 1.39
N VAL A 144 -10.12 2.45 1.92
CA VAL A 144 -10.05 3.08 3.25
C VAL A 144 -10.98 4.31 3.39
N MET A 145 -11.33 4.95 2.27
CA MET A 145 -12.30 6.06 2.24
C MET A 145 -13.69 5.59 2.68
N ASP A 146 -14.08 4.35 2.41
CA ASP A 146 -15.33 3.77 2.92
C ASP A 146 -15.31 3.55 4.43
N LEU A 147 -14.13 3.56 5.04
CA LEU A 147 -13.91 3.41 6.47
C LEU A 147 -13.85 4.77 7.17
N GLY A 148 -14.18 5.87 6.47
CA GLY A 148 -14.09 7.21 7.06
C GLY A 148 -12.65 7.62 7.39
N TYR A 149 -11.67 7.11 6.63
CA TYR A 149 -10.25 7.35 6.82
C TYR A 149 -9.66 6.81 8.13
N THR A 150 -10.31 5.81 8.74
CA THR A 150 -9.77 5.08 9.88
C THR A 150 -9.30 3.70 9.44
N LEU A 151 -7.98 3.46 9.51
CA LEU A 151 -7.36 2.20 9.12
C LEU A 151 -6.93 1.42 10.37
N GLN A 152 -7.90 0.91 11.12
CA GLN A 152 -7.68 0.17 12.36
C GLN A 152 -7.46 -1.33 12.08
N VAL A 153 -6.29 -1.66 11.52
CA VAL A 153 -6.00 -3.03 11.07
C VAL A 153 -5.27 -3.89 12.11
N LEU A 154 -4.69 -3.26 13.14
CA LEU A 154 -3.94 -3.97 14.17
C LEU A 154 -4.90 -4.68 15.14
N ASP A 155 -4.49 -5.84 15.66
CA ASP A 155 -5.24 -6.51 16.72
C ASP A 155 -5.28 -5.67 17.99
N GLN A 156 -6.40 -5.77 18.72
CA GLN A 156 -6.64 -4.96 19.92
C GLN A 156 -5.57 -5.17 20.99
N ASP A 157 -5.10 -6.40 21.20
CA ASP A 157 -4.04 -6.69 22.17
C ASP A 157 -2.69 -6.06 21.77
N VAL A 158 -2.42 -5.95 20.46
CA VAL A 158 -1.23 -5.25 19.94
C VAL A 158 -1.35 -3.75 20.15
N VAL A 159 -2.53 -3.18 19.92
CA VAL A 159 -2.83 -1.77 20.16
C VAL A 159 -2.69 -1.41 21.63
N GLU A 160 -3.20 -2.25 22.53
CA GLU A 160 -3.08 -2.08 23.97
C GLU A 160 -1.63 -2.20 24.46
N ASP A 161 -0.89 -3.20 23.98
CA ASP A 161 0.53 -3.38 24.29
C ASP A 161 1.36 -2.16 23.87
N LEU A 162 1.19 -1.69 22.62
CA LEU A 162 1.83 -0.46 22.14
C LEU A 162 1.43 0.75 22.99
N GLY A 163 0.15 0.90 23.30
CA GLY A 163 -0.37 1.97 24.13
C GLY A 163 0.32 2.00 25.51
N ASN A 164 0.56 0.83 26.11
CA ASN A 164 1.24 0.71 27.40
C ASN A 164 2.74 1.03 27.33
N GLN A 165 3.37 0.92 26.15
CA GLN A 165 4.80 1.20 25.93
C GLN A 165 5.06 2.65 25.50
N VAL A 166 4.03 3.49 25.36
CA VAL A 166 4.21 4.89 24.97
C VAL A 166 4.91 5.68 26.08
N GLU A 167 6.09 6.20 25.76
CA GLU A 167 6.81 7.13 26.64
C GLU A 167 6.57 8.59 26.24
N PRO A 168 6.11 9.46 27.17
CA PRO A 168 6.01 10.89 26.91
C PRO A 168 7.39 11.53 26.69
N LEU A 169 7.58 12.21 25.55
CA LEU A 169 8.80 12.95 25.24
C LEU A 169 8.81 14.33 25.90
N ASN A 170 8.76 14.38 27.23
CA ASN A 170 8.72 15.63 28.00
C ASN A 170 10.07 16.36 28.03
N ASP A 171 11.18 15.62 28.02
CA ASP A 171 12.53 16.17 27.92
C ASP A 171 12.77 16.79 26.52
N PRO A 172 13.10 18.10 26.43
CA PRO A 172 13.41 18.76 25.17
C PRO A 172 14.57 18.12 24.39
N GLU A 173 15.62 17.65 25.05
CA GLU A 173 16.79 17.06 24.37
C GLU A 173 16.45 15.70 23.76
N LEU A 174 15.79 14.83 24.54
CA LEU A 174 15.27 13.57 24.03
C LEU A 174 14.27 13.80 22.87
N ARG A 175 13.36 14.76 23.01
CA ARG A 175 12.39 15.09 21.94
C ARG A 175 13.09 15.52 20.66
N ALA A 176 14.11 16.38 20.75
CA ALA A 176 14.90 16.79 19.59
C ALA A 176 15.62 15.60 18.95
N THR A 177 16.20 14.72 19.76
CA THR A 177 16.89 13.50 19.31
C THR A 177 15.94 12.55 18.59
N VAL A 178 14.77 12.27 19.16
CA VAL A 178 13.74 11.42 18.52
C VAL A 178 13.21 12.06 17.23
N GLY A 179 13.04 13.39 17.21
CA GLY A 179 12.66 14.13 16.00
C GLY A 179 13.68 13.98 14.87
N GLN A 180 14.97 14.11 15.18
CA GLN A 180 16.06 13.88 14.22
C GLN A 180 16.10 12.44 13.74
N PHE A 181 16.01 11.47 14.66
CA PHE A 181 15.97 10.05 14.33
C PHE A 181 14.82 9.72 13.38
N ASN A 182 13.59 10.16 13.70
CA ASN A 182 12.42 9.95 12.86
C ASN A 182 12.58 10.58 11.47
N SER A 183 13.16 11.78 11.40
CA SER A 183 13.45 12.46 10.12
C SER A 183 14.46 11.69 9.27
N LEU A 184 15.53 11.17 9.90
CA LEU A 184 16.54 10.36 9.23
C LEU A 184 15.98 9.04 8.73
N VAL A 185 15.17 8.34 9.54
CA VAL A 185 14.54 7.08 9.13
C VAL A 185 13.57 7.30 7.98
N GLN A 186 12.79 8.38 7.98
CA GLN A 186 11.92 8.73 6.84
C GLN A 186 12.72 9.05 5.57
N LEU A 187 13.81 9.81 5.69
CA LEU A 187 14.70 10.09 4.55
C LEU A 187 15.35 8.80 4.03
N MET A 188 15.81 7.92 4.92
CA MET A 188 16.34 6.62 4.54
C MET A 188 15.29 5.76 3.85
N GLY A 189 14.06 5.72 4.37
CA GLY A 189 12.94 5.01 3.73
C GLY A 189 12.65 5.56 2.32
N PHE A 190 12.72 6.88 2.14
CA PHE A 190 12.62 7.51 0.82
C PHE A 190 13.78 7.14 -0.10
N LEU A 191 15.02 7.12 0.38
CA LEU A 191 16.18 6.77 -0.45
C LEU A 191 16.20 5.29 -0.84
N ASP A 192 15.83 4.41 0.10
CA ASP A 192 15.84 2.95 -0.07
C ASP A 192 14.74 2.48 -1.04
N HIS A 193 13.58 3.13 -0.99
CA HIS A 193 12.47 2.80 -1.87
C HIS A 193 12.43 3.71 -3.11
N TYR A 194 13.18 4.82 -3.11
CA TYR A 194 13.04 5.90 -4.08
C TYR A 194 11.61 6.47 -4.07
N ASP A 195 11.21 7.27 -5.07
CA ASP A 195 9.96 8.05 -5.06
C ASP A 195 8.65 7.21 -5.00
N ASN A 196 8.72 5.88 -4.92
CA ASN A 196 7.55 5.02 -4.76
C ASN A 196 6.98 5.04 -3.31
N ARG A 197 7.64 5.75 -2.36
CA ARG A 197 7.19 6.00 -0.97
C ARG A 197 6.76 4.73 -0.24
N LEU A 198 7.29 3.59 -0.64
CA LEU A 198 6.85 2.32 -0.07
C LEU A 198 7.23 2.24 1.39
N GLY A 199 8.35 2.86 1.81
CA GLY A 199 9.02 2.82 3.12
C GLY A 199 8.24 3.21 4.38
N LEU A 200 7.01 3.73 4.25
CA LEU A 200 6.25 4.32 5.34
C LEU A 200 4.77 3.91 5.30
N GLY A 201 4.19 3.57 6.45
CA GLY A 201 2.77 3.26 6.58
C GLY A 201 2.19 3.70 7.91
N ASP A 202 1.03 4.35 7.87
CA ASP A 202 0.29 4.78 9.05
C ASP A 202 -1.00 3.97 9.21
N THR A 203 -1.31 3.59 10.45
CA THR A 203 -2.58 2.93 10.82
C THR A 203 -3.22 3.64 12.01
N GLY A 204 -4.53 3.46 12.14
CA GLY A 204 -5.37 4.15 13.13
C GLY A 204 -6.26 5.24 12.49
N PRO A 205 -6.72 6.23 13.28
CA PRO A 205 -6.51 6.35 14.72
C PRO A 205 -7.13 5.21 15.51
N TYR A 206 -6.43 4.76 16.55
CA TYR A 206 -6.93 3.82 17.56
C TYR A 206 -7.38 4.60 18.79
N ASP A 207 -8.58 4.30 19.28
CA ASP A 207 -9.11 4.92 20.49
C ASP A 207 -8.71 4.10 21.71
N LEU A 208 -7.95 4.72 22.62
CA LEU A 208 -7.54 4.12 23.91
C LEU A 208 -8.40 4.64 25.08
N GLY A 209 -9.47 5.39 24.79
CA GLY A 209 -10.38 6.00 25.76
C GLY A 209 -9.94 7.40 26.20
N ASP A 210 -8.72 7.55 26.71
CA ASP A 210 -8.17 8.83 27.16
C ASP A 210 -7.35 9.57 26.09
N ARG A 211 -6.93 8.86 25.04
CA ARG A 211 -6.10 9.38 23.95
C ARG A 211 -6.33 8.60 22.66
N LEU A 212 -5.94 9.23 21.55
CA LEU A 212 -5.87 8.59 20.24
C LEU A 212 -4.42 8.22 19.93
N MET A 213 -4.24 7.04 19.34
CA MET A 213 -2.94 6.56 18.90
C MET A 213 -2.90 6.39 17.38
N ILE A 214 -1.85 6.91 16.75
CA ILE A 214 -1.46 6.57 15.38
C ILE A 214 -0.22 5.68 15.48
N VAL A 215 -0.21 4.58 14.74
CA VAL A 215 0.98 3.72 14.62
C VAL A 215 1.61 3.96 13.26
N ARG A 216 2.87 4.41 13.27
CA ARG A 216 3.67 4.64 12.07
C ARG A 216 4.78 3.59 11.96
N ASP A 217 4.70 2.79 10.91
CA ASP A 217 5.76 1.86 10.52
C ASP A 217 6.74 2.55 9.57
N CYS A 218 8.04 2.47 9.89
CA CYS A 218 9.12 2.85 8.98
C CYS A 218 10.00 1.64 8.72
N PHE A 219 10.20 1.25 7.46
CA PHE A 219 11.07 0.12 7.12
C PHE A 219 12.20 0.54 6.18
N VAL A 220 13.39 0.07 6.54
CA VAL A 220 14.66 0.42 5.90
C VAL A 220 15.58 -0.81 5.71
N ASN A 221 15.02 -2.02 5.89
CA ASN A 221 15.76 -3.29 5.79
C ASN A 221 14.79 -4.45 5.48
N GLU A 222 14.34 -4.55 4.23
CA GLU A 222 13.39 -5.55 3.77
C GLU A 222 14.08 -6.72 3.05
N LYS A 223 13.93 -7.92 3.57
CA LYS A 223 14.54 -9.11 2.97
C LYS A 223 13.96 -9.47 1.58
N ALA A 224 12.72 -9.12 1.31
CA ALA A 224 12.09 -9.32 0.02
C ALA A 224 12.67 -8.41 -1.08
N TYR A 225 13.38 -7.35 -0.72
CA TYR A 225 13.90 -6.34 -1.64
C TYR A 225 15.44 -6.38 -1.66
N PRO A 226 16.05 -7.00 -2.70
CA PRO A 226 17.49 -7.17 -2.76
C PRO A 226 18.33 -5.88 -2.65
N TRP A 227 17.74 -4.74 -2.98
CA TRP A 227 18.42 -3.44 -2.92
C TRP A 227 18.56 -2.88 -1.49
N THR A 228 17.77 -3.35 -0.52
CA THR A 228 17.87 -2.86 0.86
C THR A 228 19.06 -3.49 1.60
N TYR A 229 19.71 -4.52 1.02
CA TYR A 229 20.88 -5.21 1.59
C TYR A 229 22.21 -4.49 1.39
N VAL A 230 22.26 -3.43 0.57
CA VAL A 230 23.52 -2.74 0.23
C VAL A 230 24.23 -2.18 1.48
N TRP A 231 23.49 -1.95 2.56
CA TRP A 231 24.01 -1.46 3.84
C TRP A 231 24.72 -2.52 4.69
N GLU A 232 24.51 -3.83 4.47
CA GLU A 232 25.28 -4.88 5.16
C GLU A 232 26.72 -4.98 4.62
N ILE A 233 26.93 -4.63 3.35
CA ILE A 233 28.25 -4.68 2.68
C ILE A 233 29.18 -3.58 3.22
N SER A 234 28.66 -2.46 3.72
CA SER A 234 29.49 -1.39 4.31
C SER A 234 29.94 -1.72 5.75
N ARG A 235 29.21 -2.56 6.48
CA ARG A 235 29.58 -3.04 7.83
C ARG A 235 30.66 -4.11 7.82
N SER A 236 30.79 -4.89 6.75
CA SER A 236 31.86 -5.89 6.63
C SER A 236 33.22 -5.25 6.32
N ARG A 237 33.26 -4.02 5.78
CA ARG A 237 34.50 -3.28 5.51
C ARG A 237 35.02 -2.43 6.67
N THR A 238 34.19 -2.14 7.68
CA THR A 238 34.60 -1.32 8.84
C THR A 238 35.14 -2.13 10.03
N ARG A 239 35.24 -3.47 9.93
CA ARG A 239 35.90 -4.33 10.94
C ARG A 239 37.38 -4.61 10.68
N SER A 240 38.01 -3.84 9.81
CA SER A 240 39.46 -3.93 9.55
C SER A 240 40.08 -2.55 9.44
N CYS A 241 40.14 -1.84 10.57
CA CYS A 241 41.09 -0.78 10.91
C CYS A 241 41.22 -0.76 12.43
#